data_AF-A0A3G9IUT7-F1
#
_entry.id   AF-A0A3G9IUT7-F1
#
_cell.length_a   1.000
_cell.length_b   1.000
_cell.length_c   1.000
_cell.angle_alpha   90.00
_cell.angle_beta   90.00
_cell.angle_gamma   90.00
#
_symmetry.space_group_name_H-M   'P 1'
#
loop_
_entity.id
_entity.type
_entity.pdbx_description
1 polymer ?
#
loop_
_entity_poly.entity_id
_entity_poly.type
_entity_poly.pdbx_seq_one_letter_code
_entity_poly.pdbx_strand_id
1 'polypeptide(L)'
;MYEQESQRTSERIKAVIRTQAQKGKFKGSIPPYGYTVGEGKLYIRNDGTPEVVRRVYRLYLEGKGFDSIVRTLIKEGFPTPAQVAVK
;
A
#
# COMPACT_ATOMS: atom_id res chain seq x y z
N MET A 1 -17.97 -8.72 35.16
CA MET A 1 -17.75 -9.89 34.27
C MET A 1 -17.58 -9.46 32.82
N TYR A 2 -18.57 -8.79 32.20
CA TYR A 2 -18.51 -8.35 30.80
C TYR A 2 -17.32 -7.42 30.46
N GLU A 3 -16.96 -6.50 31.36
CA GLU A 3 -15.83 -5.58 31.13
C GLU A 3 -14.47 -6.31 31.07
N GLN A 4 -14.24 -7.26 31.98
CA GLN A 4 -13.01 -8.06 31.97
C GLN A 4 -12.90 -8.96 30.74
N GLU A 5 -14.03 -9.50 30.26
CA GLU A 5 -14.09 -10.31 29.04
C GLU A 5 -13.79 -9.47 27.79
N SER A 6 -14.35 -8.26 27.72
CA SER A 6 -14.06 -7.25 26.70
C SER A 6 -12.57 -6.87 26.66
N GLN A 7 -11.97 -6.59 27.82
CA GLN A 7 -10.56 -6.23 27.93
C GLN A 7 -9.64 -7.36 27.46
N ARG A 8 -9.87 -8.60 27.93
CA ARG A 8 -9.10 -9.79 27.51
C ARG A 8 -9.19 -10.04 26.01
N THR A 9 -10.37 -9.87 25.42
CA THR A 9 -10.58 -10.02 23.97
C THR A 9 -9.77 -8.96 23.22
N SER A 10 -9.85 -7.71 23.68
CA SER A 10 -9.10 -6.59 23.09
C SER A 10 -7.59 -6.81 23.13
N GLU A 11 -7.06 -7.28 24.26
CA GLU A 11 -5.63 -7.59 24.43
C GLU A 11 -5.17 -8.69 23.46
N ARG A 12 -5.95 -9.77 23.35
CA ARG A 12 -5.66 -10.88 22.42
C ARG A 12 -5.63 -10.40 20.98
N ILE A 13 -6.61 -9.60 20.55
CA ILE A 13 -6.65 -9.04 19.19
C ILE A 13 -5.41 -8.17 18.92
N LYS A 14 -5.06 -7.28 19.85
CA LYS A 14 -3.87 -6.42 19.74
C LYS A 14 -2.59 -7.26 19.64
N ALA A 15 -2.46 -8.33 20.43
CA ALA A 15 -1.31 -9.24 20.40
C ALA A 15 -1.18 -9.97 19.06
N VAL A 16 -2.29 -10.45 18.49
CA VAL A 16 -2.32 -11.06 17.15
C VAL A 16 -1.91 -10.04 16.09
N ILE A 17 -2.48 -8.83 16.14
CA ILE A 17 -2.13 -7.73 15.22
C ILE A 17 -0.63 -7.43 15.31
N ARG A 18 -0.06 -7.31 16.50
CA ARG A 18 1.37 -7.03 16.69
C ARG A 18 2.24 -8.16 16.13
N THR A 19 1.91 -9.40 16.43
CA THR A 19 2.63 -10.58 15.91
C THR A 19 2.63 -10.63 14.38
N GLN A 20 1.49 -10.34 13.75
CA GLN A 20 1.38 -10.32 12.29
C GLN A 20 2.21 -9.18 11.66
N ALA A 21 2.26 -8.02 12.31
CA ALA A 21 3.10 -6.90 11.87
C ALA A 21 4.60 -7.22 11.99
N GLN A 22 5.03 -7.86 13.08
CA GLN A 22 6.41 -8.33 13.26
C GLN A 22 6.82 -9.37 12.21
N LYS A 23 5.88 -10.21 11.76
CA LYS A 23 6.09 -11.16 10.66
C LYS A 23 6.10 -10.50 9.27
N GLY A 24 5.95 -9.18 9.20
CA GLY A 24 5.90 -8.41 7.94
C GLY A 24 4.64 -8.69 7.12
N LYS A 25 3.55 -9.16 7.74
CA LYS A 25 2.33 -9.49 7.01
C LYS A 25 1.53 -8.23 6.68
N PHE A 26 1.21 -8.07 5.40
CA PHE A 26 0.30 -7.07 4.89
C PHE A 26 -1.13 -7.35 5.37
N LYS A 27 -1.82 -6.31 5.81
CA LYS A 27 -3.18 -6.40 6.39
C LYS A 27 -4.26 -5.70 5.59
N GLY A 28 -3.89 -5.02 4.50
CA GLY A 28 -4.87 -4.39 3.62
C GLY A 28 -5.49 -5.41 2.67
N SER A 29 -6.69 -5.10 2.17
CA SER A 29 -7.34 -5.89 1.12
C SER A 29 -6.76 -5.59 -0.25
N ILE A 30 -6.38 -4.33 -0.51
CA ILE A 30 -5.87 -3.87 -1.80
C ILE A 30 -4.37 -3.56 -1.67
N PRO A 31 -3.49 -4.17 -2.49
CA PRO A 31 -2.07 -3.85 -2.48
C PRO A 31 -1.83 -2.39 -2.92
N PRO A 32 -0.83 -1.71 -2.34
CA PRO A 32 -0.39 -0.40 -2.84
C PRO A 32 0.06 -0.47 -4.31
N TYR A 33 -0.03 0.65 -5.02
CA TYR A 33 0.44 0.77 -6.39
C TYR A 33 1.95 0.46 -6.50
N GLY A 34 2.36 -0.33 -7.50
CA GLY A 34 3.73 -0.87 -7.58
C GLY A 34 3.96 -2.18 -6.81
N TYR A 35 2.97 -2.68 -6.07
CA TYR A 35 3.11 -3.88 -5.26
C TYR A 35 2.04 -4.93 -5.58
N THR A 36 2.37 -6.19 -5.30
CA THR A 36 1.44 -7.32 -5.26
C THR A 36 1.52 -7.99 -3.88
N VAL A 37 0.49 -8.74 -3.51
CA VAL A 37 0.47 -9.51 -2.26
C VAL A 37 0.64 -10.99 -2.59
N GLY A 38 1.68 -11.61 -2.04
CA GLY A 38 1.90 -13.05 -2.07
C GLY A 38 2.10 -13.56 -0.66
N GLU A 39 1.47 -14.67 -0.27
CA GLU A 39 1.64 -15.28 1.06
C GLU A 39 1.42 -14.29 2.24
N GLY A 40 0.59 -13.26 2.01
CA GLY A 40 0.34 -12.20 2.98
C GLY A 40 1.49 -11.21 3.17
N LYS A 41 2.46 -11.12 2.25
CA LYS A 41 3.54 -10.11 2.22
C LYS A 41 3.48 -9.29 0.93
N LEU A 42 4.03 -8.07 0.99
CA LEU A 42 4.16 -7.23 -0.19
C LEU A 42 5.40 -7.61 -1.00
N TYR A 43 5.21 -7.78 -2.30
CA TYR A 43 6.27 -7.96 -3.29
C TYR A 43 6.17 -6.85 -4.32
N ILE A 44 7.31 -6.43 -4.88
CA ILE A 44 7.33 -5.48 -5.99
C ILE A 44 6.66 -6.17 -7.19
N ARG A 45 5.70 -5.49 -7.81
CA ARG A 45 5.02 -6.02 -8.99
C ARG A 45 5.98 -6.03 -10.18
N ASN A 46 5.91 -7.05 -11.03
CA ASN A 46 6.69 -7.14 -12.26
C ASN A 46 5.97 -6.49 -13.45
N ASP A 47 5.40 -5.31 -13.24
CA ASP A 47 4.81 -4.47 -14.29
C ASP A 47 5.52 -3.11 -14.29
N GLY A 48 5.08 -2.16 -15.13
CA GLY A 48 5.68 -0.81 -15.15
C GLY A 48 5.27 0.11 -14.00
N THR A 49 4.46 -0.37 -13.04
CA THR A 49 3.92 0.50 -11.96
C THR A 49 4.94 0.89 -10.89
N PRO A 50 5.93 0.06 -10.49
CA PRO A 50 7.02 0.47 -9.60
C PRO A 50 7.85 1.63 -10.17
N GLU A 51 8.09 1.63 -11.48
CA GLU A 51 8.85 2.67 -12.18
C GLU A 51 8.12 4.01 -12.11
N VAL A 52 6.79 3.99 -12.23
CA VAL A 52 5.94 5.17 -12.04
C VAL A 52 6.07 5.70 -10.62
N VAL A 53 6.06 4.85 -9.60
CA VAL A 53 6.25 5.28 -8.19
C VAL A 53 7.62 5.94 -8.00
N ARG A 54 8.69 5.32 -8.51
CA ARG A 54 10.05 5.90 -8.45
C ARG A 54 10.11 7.25 -9.17
N ARG A 55 9.42 7.38 -10.30
CA ARG A 55 9.34 8.62 -11.06
C ARG A 55 8.58 9.71 -10.32
N VAL A 56 7.42 9.40 -9.73
CA VAL A 56 6.67 10.33 -8.87
C VAL A 56 7.57 10.89 -7.78
N TYR A 57 8.30 10.00 -7.08
CA TYR A 57 9.20 10.41 -6.01
C TYR A 57 10.32 11.32 -6.52
N ARG A 58 10.95 10.99 -7.66
CA ARG A 58 11.96 11.83 -8.29
C ARG A 58 11.41 13.22 -8.65
N LEU A 59 10.26 13.28 -9.32
CA LEU A 59 9.62 14.54 -9.71
C LEU A 59 9.26 15.40 -8.48
N TYR A 60 8.86 14.77 -7.38
CA TYR A 60 8.63 15.45 -6.11
C TYR A 60 9.93 16.04 -5.52
N LEU A 61 11.02 15.27 -5.53
CA LEU A 61 12.34 15.77 -5.10
C LEU A 61 12.88 16.90 -5.99
N GLU A 62 12.51 16.93 -7.26
CA GLU A 62 12.80 18.04 -8.19
C GLU A 62 11.95 19.30 -7.91
N GLY A 63 11.05 19.26 -6.91
CA GLY A 63 10.21 20.40 -6.52
C GLY A 63 8.95 20.58 -7.35
N LYS A 64 8.55 19.58 -8.16
CA LYS A 64 7.30 19.66 -8.92
C LYS A 64 6.10 19.46 -7.99
N GLY A 65 5.09 20.32 -8.13
CA GLY A 65 3.83 20.20 -7.39
C GLY A 65 3.06 18.94 -7.78
N PHE A 66 2.28 18.40 -6.84
CA PHE A 66 1.52 17.14 -7.02
C PHE A 66 0.64 17.16 -8.27
N ASP A 67 -0.09 18.25 -8.53
CA ASP A 67 -0.95 18.38 -9.70
C ASP A 67 -0.17 18.33 -11.02
N SER A 68 1.04 18.90 -11.06
CA SER A 68 1.90 18.87 -12.24
C SER A 68 2.38 17.45 -12.53
N ILE A 69 2.75 16.71 -11.47
CA ILE A 69 3.16 15.31 -11.56
C ILE A 69 2.01 14.45 -12.10
N VAL A 70 0.82 14.58 -11.52
CA VAL A 70 -0.37 13.83 -11.92
C VAL A 70 -0.73 14.11 -13.38
N ARG A 71 -0.81 15.39 -13.78
CA ARG A 71 -1.11 15.78 -15.17
C ARG A 71 -0.09 15.22 -16.16
N THR A 72 1.19 15.24 -15.80
CA THR A 72 2.27 14.68 -16.63
C THR A 72 2.07 13.18 -16.84
N LEU A 73 1.87 12.43 -15.76
CA LEU A 73 1.72 10.97 -15.82
C LEU A 73 0.45 10.53 -16.55
N ILE A 74 -0.67 11.24 -16.35
CA ILE A 74 -1.91 10.99 -17.08
C ILE A 74 -1.74 11.26 -18.58
N LYS A 75 -1.10 12.38 -18.95
CA LYS A 75 -0.84 12.73 -20.35
C LYS A 75 0.02 11.68 -21.06
N GLU A 76 0.93 11.05 -20.33
CA GLU A 76 1.80 9.98 -20.84
C GLU A 76 1.13 8.61 -20.87
N GLY A 77 -0.12 8.50 -20.40
CA GLY A 77 -0.90 7.27 -20.46
C GLY A 77 -0.60 6.27 -19.35
N PHE A 78 0.05 6.68 -18.24
CA PHE A 78 0.28 5.78 -17.12
C PHE A 78 -1.04 5.44 -16.40
N PRO A 79 -1.29 4.14 -16.08
CA PRO A 79 -2.54 3.74 -15.45
C PRO A 79 -2.58 4.18 -13.99
N THR A 80 -3.73 4.67 -13.55
CA THR A 80 -3.96 5.09 -12.16
C THR A 80 -4.02 3.88 -11.22
N PRO A 81 -3.78 4.07 -9.90
CA PRO A 81 -3.91 3.00 -8.93
C PRO A 81 -5.26 2.27 -8.96
N ALA A 82 -6.36 3.00 -9.19
CA ALA A 82 -7.69 2.40 -9.31
C ALA A 82 -7.81 1.48 -10.54
N GLN A 83 -7.26 1.88 -11.69
CA GLN A 83 -7.27 1.06 -12.91
C GLN A 83 -6.44 -0.21 -12.78
N VAL A 84 -5.38 -0.17 -11.96
CA VAL A 84 -4.52 -1.34 -11.74
C VAL A 84 -5.06 -2.23 -10.62
N ALA A 85 -5.75 -1.69 -9.61
CA ALA A 85 -6.31 -2.47 -8.51
C ALA A 85 -7.51 -3.35 -8.90
N VAL A 86 -8.21 -3.02 -10.00
CA VAL A 86 -9.37 -3.77 -10.51
C VAL A 86 -8.95 -4.94 -11.41
N LYS A 87 -7.67 -5.02 -11.77
CA LYS A 87 -7.13 -5.98 -12.74
C LYS A 87 -6.36 -7.10 -12.03
#